data_AF-A0A382X6H6-F1
#
_entry.id   AF-A0A382X6H6-F1
#
_cell.length_a   1.000
_cell.length_b   1.000
_cell.length_c   1.000
_cell.angle_alpha   90.00
_cell.angle_beta   90.00
_cell.angle_gamma   90.00
#
_symmetry.space_group_name_H-M   'P 1'
#
loop_
_entity.id
_entity.type
_entity.pdbx_description
1 polymer ?
#
loop_
_entity_poly.entity_id
_entity_poly.type
_entity_poly.pdbx_seq_one_letter_code
_entity_poly.pdbx_strand_id
1 'polypeptide(L)'
;MHPCIRLALALSFIASIALAQEGYPLGTLVPEVDLGLQSVAVKVPEPFRSAVPEDLMLNLPPGFSASVFAYDRLRKPRLMAFDDNGVLHVANMGANEVLALPDRDKDGVADERIVALSGL
;
A
#
# COMPACT_ATOMS: atom_id res chain seq x y z
N MET A 1 -68.62 18.34 -20.66
CA MET A 1 -68.26 18.75 -19.28
C MET A 1 -67.16 17.82 -18.80
N HIS A 2 -66.12 18.40 -18.19
CA HIS A 2 -64.81 17.85 -17.78
C HIS A 2 -63.75 17.73 -18.90
N PRO A 3 -62.80 18.69 -18.98
CA PRO A 3 -61.63 18.64 -19.83
C PRO A 3 -60.45 18.03 -19.06
N CYS A 4 -59.73 17.07 -19.63
CA CYS A 4 -58.47 16.58 -19.05
C CYS A 4 -57.31 16.77 -20.04
N ILE A 5 -56.55 17.83 -19.76
CA ILE A 5 -55.09 17.85 -19.70
C ILE A 5 -54.34 17.73 -21.04
N ARG A 6 -53.85 18.90 -21.46
CA ARG A 6 -52.74 19.12 -22.39
C ARG A 6 -51.46 18.48 -21.82
N LEU A 7 -50.64 17.85 -22.67
CA LEU A 7 -49.19 17.99 -22.50
C LEU A 7 -48.47 17.84 -23.84
N ALA A 8 -47.87 18.95 -24.27
CA ALA A 8 -47.04 19.05 -25.45
C ALA A 8 -45.78 18.22 -25.26
N LEU A 9 -45.50 17.32 -26.22
CA LEU A 9 -44.27 16.55 -26.29
C LEU A 9 -43.21 17.42 -26.97
N ALA A 10 -42.27 17.98 -26.20
CA ALA A 10 -41.07 18.60 -26.75
C ALA A 10 -39.90 18.57 -25.75
N LEU A 11 -38.71 18.39 -26.33
CA LEU A 11 -37.36 18.47 -25.74
C LEU A 11 -36.99 17.30 -24.80
N SER A 12 -35.85 16.64 -24.93
CA SER A 12 -34.53 17.15 -25.28
C SER A 12 -33.62 15.95 -25.62
N PHE A 13 -32.94 16.00 -26.76
CA PHE A 13 -31.83 15.10 -27.08
C PHE A 13 -30.61 15.62 -26.32
N ILE A 14 -30.41 15.15 -25.10
CA ILE A 14 -29.17 15.46 -24.36
C ILE A 14 -28.07 14.66 -25.05
N ALA A 15 -27.34 15.32 -25.94
CA ALA A 15 -26.03 14.84 -26.36
C ALA A 15 -25.16 14.77 -25.10
N SER A 16 -24.98 13.56 -24.57
CA SER A 16 -23.94 13.27 -23.60
C SER A 16 -22.61 13.61 -24.26
N ILE A 17 -22.16 14.85 -24.09
CA ILE A 17 -20.77 15.20 -24.29
C ILE A 17 -20.06 14.42 -23.18
N ALA A 18 -19.53 13.26 -23.54
CA ALA A 18 -18.43 12.69 -22.81
C ALA A 18 -17.39 13.80 -22.73
N LEU A 19 -17.27 14.45 -21.57
CA LEU A 19 -16.09 15.21 -21.25
C LEU A 19 -14.97 14.19 -21.26
N ALA A 20 -14.38 13.99 -22.44
CA ALA A 20 -13.12 13.30 -22.58
C ALA A 20 -12.20 13.98 -21.56
N GLN A 21 -11.85 13.23 -20.52
CA GLN A 21 -10.87 13.66 -19.53
C GLN A 21 -9.65 14.08 -20.35
N GLU A 22 -9.36 15.38 -20.40
CA GLU A 22 -8.11 15.85 -21.01
C GLU A 22 -7.00 15.04 -20.35
N GLY A 23 -6.29 14.25 -21.16
CA GLY A 23 -5.27 13.34 -20.67
C GLY A 23 -4.31 14.10 -19.78
N TYR A 24 -3.96 13.52 -18.64
CA TYR A 24 -3.05 14.16 -17.69
C TYR A 24 -1.80 14.65 -18.43
N PRO A 25 -1.43 15.95 -18.30
CA PRO A 25 -0.25 16.46 -18.97
C PRO A 25 0.97 15.65 -18.57
N LEU A 26 1.78 15.29 -19.56
CA LEU A 26 3.00 14.51 -19.37
C LEU A 26 3.89 15.24 -18.35
N GLY A 27 4.23 14.58 -17.24
CA GLY A 27 5.14 15.13 -16.23
C GLY A 27 4.49 15.97 -15.10
N THR A 28 3.16 16.04 -15.00
CA THR A 28 2.50 16.84 -13.94
C THR A 28 2.00 16.00 -12.75
N LEU A 29 2.09 14.67 -12.81
CA LEU A 29 1.54 13.78 -11.78
C LEU A 29 2.51 13.46 -10.63
N VAL A 30 3.80 13.77 -10.81
CA VAL A 30 4.82 13.57 -9.77
C VAL A 30 5.66 14.83 -9.71
N PRO A 31 5.58 15.63 -8.63
CA PRO A 31 6.53 16.72 -8.47
C PRO A 31 7.93 16.14 -8.37
N GLU A 32 8.86 16.63 -9.19
CA GLU A 32 10.27 16.28 -9.09
C GLU A 32 10.87 17.04 -7.89
N VAL A 33 10.72 16.44 -6.71
CA VAL A 33 11.30 16.95 -5.46
C VAL A 33 12.62 16.22 -5.23
N ASP A 34 13.72 16.95 -5.17
CA ASP A 34 15.00 16.41 -4.71
C ASP A 34 14.92 16.16 -3.19
N LEU A 35 14.94 14.88 -2.81
CA LEU A 35 14.89 14.44 -1.41
C LEU A 35 16.29 14.32 -0.77
N GLY A 36 17.36 14.65 -1.50
CA GLY A 36 18.73 14.57 -1.00
C GLY A 36 19.12 13.15 -0.56
N LEU A 37 18.70 12.14 -1.33
CA LEU A 37 18.83 10.74 -0.94
C LEU A 37 20.30 10.33 -0.72
N GLN A 38 20.54 9.57 0.34
CA GLN A 38 21.84 9.04 0.74
C GLN A 38 21.80 7.51 0.71
N SER A 39 22.91 6.89 0.32
CA SER A 39 23.06 5.44 0.37
C SER A 39 23.27 5.00 1.83
N VAL A 40 22.30 4.24 2.36
CA VAL A 40 22.25 3.80 3.76
C VAL A 40 22.17 2.28 3.80
N ALA A 41 23.02 1.65 4.62
CA ALA A 41 22.96 0.22 4.87
C ALA A 41 21.69 -0.16 5.64
N VAL A 42 21.02 -1.22 5.19
CA VAL A 42 19.86 -1.79 5.88
C VAL A 42 20.35 -2.62 7.06
N LYS A 43 19.77 -2.40 8.24
CA LYS A 43 20.05 -3.19 9.44
C LYS A 43 19.39 -4.56 9.31
N VAL A 44 20.16 -5.63 9.52
CA VAL A 44 19.66 -7.01 9.55
C VAL A 44 19.77 -7.56 10.98
N PRO A 45 18.65 -7.68 11.71
CA PRO A 45 18.58 -8.31 13.03
C PRO A 45 19.10 -9.75 13.04
N GLU A 46 19.61 -10.20 14.18
CA GLU A 46 20.15 -11.57 14.41
C GLU A 46 19.29 -12.68 13.78
N PRO A 47 17.95 -12.72 13.99
CA PRO A 47 17.11 -13.79 13.45
C PRO A 47 17.13 -13.92 11.91
N PHE A 48 17.59 -12.89 11.20
CA PHE A 48 17.52 -12.82 9.74
C PHE A 48 18.88 -12.82 9.03
N ARG A 49 20.01 -12.77 9.75
CA ARG A 49 21.36 -12.65 9.14
C ARG A 49 21.74 -13.80 8.22
N SER A 50 21.21 -15.00 8.45
CA SER A 50 21.44 -16.16 7.59
C SER A 50 20.57 -16.18 6.33
N ALA A 51 19.54 -15.34 6.28
CA ALA A 51 18.48 -15.40 5.27
C ALA A 51 18.39 -14.11 4.42
N VAL A 52 18.91 -13.00 4.93
CA VAL A 52 18.94 -11.69 4.27
C VAL A 52 20.40 -11.24 4.11
N PRO A 53 20.82 -10.78 2.91
CA PRO A 53 22.16 -10.24 2.71
C PRO A 53 22.45 -9.03 3.62
N GLU A 54 23.65 -9.00 4.22
CA GLU A 54 24.07 -7.95 5.15
C GLU A 54 24.55 -6.67 4.44
N ASP A 55 24.79 -6.72 3.13
CA ASP A 55 25.30 -5.62 2.30
C ASP A 55 24.19 -4.88 1.52
N LEU A 56 22.93 -5.02 1.96
CA LEU A 56 21.80 -4.35 1.34
C LEU A 56 21.86 -2.84 1.58
N MET A 57 21.89 -2.06 0.49
CA MET A 57 21.92 -0.60 0.51
C MET A 57 20.61 0.00 -0.04
N LEU A 58 20.09 1.04 0.61
CA LEU A 58 18.92 1.80 0.18
C LEU A 58 19.23 3.30 0.09
N ASN A 59 18.65 3.97 -0.90
CA ASN A 59 18.69 5.43 -1.01
C ASN A 59 17.57 6.04 -0.17
N LEU A 60 17.92 6.63 0.97
CA LEU A 60 16.97 7.20 1.93
C LEU A 60 17.22 8.70 2.15
N PRO A 61 16.19 9.50 2.48
CA PRO A 61 16.40 10.89 2.84
C PRO A 61 17.32 11.04 4.07
N PRO A 62 17.97 12.19 4.25
CA PRO A 62 18.82 12.43 5.41
C PRO A 62 18.06 12.21 6.73
N GLY A 63 18.68 11.48 7.66
CA GLY A 63 18.10 11.16 8.97
C GLY A 63 17.21 9.90 9.02
N PHE A 64 16.96 9.25 7.88
CA PHE A 64 16.23 7.98 7.84
C PHE A 64 17.17 6.78 8.01
N SER A 65 16.61 5.67 8.52
CA SER A 65 17.26 4.37 8.54
C SER A 65 16.27 3.28 8.18
N ALA A 66 16.78 2.12 7.75
CA ALA A 66 15.96 0.95 7.43
C ALA A 66 16.46 -0.26 8.22
N SER A 67 15.53 -1.12 8.63
CA SER A 67 15.79 -2.39 9.30
C SER A 67 14.81 -3.46 8.80
N VAL A 68 15.24 -4.71 8.78
CA VAL A 68 14.34 -5.83 8.47
C VAL A 68 13.43 -6.09 9.67
N PHE A 69 12.13 -5.86 9.51
CA PHE A 69 11.11 -6.15 10.52
C PHE A 69 10.69 -7.62 10.52
N ALA A 70 10.47 -8.20 9.32
CA ALA A 70 10.11 -9.59 9.12
C ALA A 70 10.57 -10.08 7.74
N TYR A 71 11.00 -11.33 7.65
CA TYR A 71 11.44 -11.95 6.39
C TYR A 71 10.78 -13.29 6.09
N ASP A 72 10.74 -14.21 7.07
CA ASP A 72 10.30 -15.57 6.80
C ASP A 72 8.80 -15.67 6.45
N ARG A 73 8.47 -16.70 5.66
CA ARG A 73 7.11 -17.09 5.22
C ARG A 73 6.31 -16.03 4.45
N LEU A 74 6.94 -14.92 4.06
CA LEU A 74 6.35 -13.94 3.16
C LEU A 74 6.49 -14.39 1.69
N ARG A 75 5.37 -14.65 1.04
CA ARG A 75 5.24 -15.02 -0.38
C ARG A 75 4.43 -13.95 -1.10
N LYS A 76 5.13 -13.09 -1.85
CA LYS A 76 4.53 -11.94 -2.55
C LYS A 76 3.65 -11.07 -1.61
N PRO A 77 4.18 -10.64 -0.45
CA PRO A 77 3.42 -9.76 0.44
C PRO A 77 3.05 -8.47 -0.30
N ARG A 78 1.81 -8.03 -0.15
CA ARG A 78 1.31 -6.76 -0.67
C ARG A 78 0.35 -6.16 0.33
N LEU A 79 0.31 -4.82 0.38
CA LEU A 79 -0.51 -4.06 1.32
C LEU A 79 -0.20 -4.41 2.78
N MET A 80 -0.25 -3.40 3.64
CA MET A 80 -0.08 -3.61 5.06
C MET A 80 -0.77 -2.50 5.82
N ALA A 81 -1.25 -2.81 7.02
CA ALA A 81 -1.89 -1.85 7.91
C ALA A 81 -1.65 -2.24 9.37
N PHE A 82 -1.53 -1.25 10.24
CA PHE A 82 -1.53 -1.47 11.68
C PHE A 82 -2.97 -1.53 12.19
N ASP A 83 -3.21 -2.38 13.19
CA ASP A 83 -4.44 -2.34 13.99
C ASP A 83 -4.32 -1.36 15.18
N ASP A 84 -5.40 -1.23 15.96
CA ASP A 84 -5.44 -0.33 17.13
C ASP A 84 -4.46 -0.74 18.26
N ASN A 85 -3.95 -1.97 18.23
CA ASN A 85 -2.94 -2.46 19.18
C ASN A 85 -1.51 -2.28 18.67
N GLY A 86 -1.32 -1.75 17.45
CA GLY A 86 -0.02 -1.57 16.82
C GLY A 86 0.53 -2.83 16.14
N VAL A 87 -0.29 -3.86 15.91
CA VAL A 87 0.13 -5.08 15.21
C VAL A 87 0.06 -4.86 13.70
N LEU A 88 1.18 -5.08 13.01
CA LEU A 88 1.24 -4.97 11.55
C LEU A 88 0.57 -6.19 10.90
N HIS A 89 -0.46 -5.94 10.12
CA HIS A 89 -1.11 -6.93 9.27
C HIS A 89 -0.61 -6.80 7.83
N VAL A 90 -0.26 -7.93 7.20
CA VAL A 90 0.29 -7.98 5.84
C VAL A 90 -0.51 -8.97 4.99
N ALA A 91 -0.98 -8.56 3.80
CA ALA A 91 -1.62 -9.51 2.90
C ALA A 91 -0.54 -10.35 2.19
N ASN A 92 -0.41 -11.60 2.60
CA ASN A 92 0.59 -12.54 2.09
C ASN A 92 0.06 -13.27 0.84
N MET A 93 -0.19 -12.50 -0.22
CA MET A 93 -1.01 -12.94 -1.37
C MET A 93 -0.58 -14.27 -1.99
N GLY A 94 0.72 -14.54 -2.07
CA GLY A 94 1.23 -15.79 -2.64
C GLY A 94 0.90 -17.02 -1.81
N ALA A 95 0.68 -16.86 -0.50
CA ALA A 95 0.25 -17.90 0.44
C ALA A 95 -1.26 -17.90 0.71
N ASN A 96 -2.00 -16.96 0.11
CA ASN A 96 -3.44 -16.85 0.24
C ASN A 96 -3.94 -16.60 1.68
N GLU A 97 -3.22 -15.75 2.41
CA GLU A 97 -3.46 -15.46 3.83
C GLU A 97 -3.17 -14.00 4.18
N VAL A 98 -3.65 -13.55 5.34
CA VAL A 98 -3.21 -12.33 6.01
C VAL A 98 -2.43 -12.75 7.25
N LEU A 99 -1.21 -12.22 7.38
CA LEU A 99 -0.37 -12.42 8.56
C LEU A 99 -0.50 -11.23 9.51
N ALA A 100 -0.63 -11.49 10.80
CA ALA A 100 -0.42 -10.54 11.88
C ALA A 100 0.99 -10.72 12.45
N LEU A 101 1.72 -9.61 12.61
CA LEU A 101 3.13 -9.55 13.01
C LEU A 101 3.28 -8.67 14.26
N PRO A 102 3.01 -9.20 15.46
CA PRO A 102 3.17 -8.45 16.70
C PRO A 102 4.67 -8.23 17.02
N ASP A 103 4.97 -7.06 17.54
CA ASP A 103 6.26 -6.67 18.14
C ASP A 103 5.94 -6.18 19.56
N ARG A 104 5.91 -7.11 20.51
CA ARG A 104 5.45 -6.86 21.88
C ARG A 104 6.56 -6.28 22.74
N ASP A 105 7.80 -6.64 22.47
CA ASP A 105 8.96 -6.10 23.19
C ASP A 105 9.44 -4.75 22.61
N LYS A 106 8.91 -4.35 21.45
CA LYS A 106 9.14 -3.06 20.77
C LYS A 106 10.58 -2.89 20.31
N ASP A 107 11.24 -3.99 19.94
CA ASP A 107 12.61 -3.98 19.44
C ASP A 107 12.69 -3.66 17.93
N GLY A 108 11.55 -3.57 17.24
CA GLY A 108 11.47 -3.32 15.81
C GLY A 108 11.62 -4.59 14.97
N VAL A 109 11.36 -5.77 15.55
CA VAL A 109 11.31 -7.08 14.91
C VAL A 109 10.00 -7.77 15.29
N ALA A 110 9.36 -8.43 14.32
CA ALA A 110 8.17 -9.23 14.64
C ALA A 110 8.53 -10.45 15.51
N ASP A 111 7.92 -10.56 16.69
CA ASP A 111 8.09 -11.68 17.63
C ASP A 111 7.66 -13.01 16.99
N GLU A 112 6.55 -12.97 16.26
CA GLU A 112 5.91 -14.13 15.68
C GLU A 112 5.10 -13.76 14.43
N ARG A 113 4.57 -14.80 13.79
CA ARG A 113 3.73 -14.71 12.60
C ARG A 113 2.47 -15.50 12.84
N ILE A 114 1.34 -14.79 12.92
CA ILE A 114 0.04 -15.39 13.18
C ILE A 114 -0.77 -15.30 11.89
N VAL A 115 -1.33 -16.43 11.44
CA VAL A 115 -2.30 -16.42 10.33
C VAL A 115 -3.60 -15.85 10.86
N ALA A 116 -3.86 -14.57 10.56
CA ALA A 116 -5.07 -13.87 10.99
C ALA A 116 -6.27 -14.25 10.11
N LEU A 117 -6.03 -14.54 8.83
CA LEU A 117 -7.04 -14.98 7.87
C LEU A 117 -6.39 -15.85 6.80
N SER A 118 -7.10 -16.86 6.29
CA SER A 118 -6.62 -17.74 5.22
C SER A 118 -7.72 -18.08 4.22
N GLY A 119 -7.33 -18.53 3.02
CA GLY A 119 -8.26 -18.96 1.98
C GLY A 119 -8.88 -17.83 1.16
N LEU A 120 -8.08 -16.80 0.86
CA LEU A 120 -8.47 -15.60 0.09
C LEU A 120 -8.52 -15.78 -1.44
#